data_AF-A0A6A5QGD1-F1
#
_entry.id   AF-A0A6A5QGD1-F1
#
_cell.length_a   1.000
_cell.length_b   1.000
_cell.length_c   1.000
_cell.angle_alpha   90.00
_cell.angle_beta   90.00
_cell.angle_gamma   90.00
#
_symmetry.space_group_name_H-M   'P 1'
#
loop_
_entity.id
_entity.type
_entity.pdbx_description
1 polymer ?
#
loop_
_entity_poly.entity_id
_entity_poly.type
_entity_poly.pdbx_seq_one_letter_code
_entity_poly.pdbx_strand_id
1 'polypeptide(L)'
;MQSANSPDIVGLILSCLEKVHEQMSCLEDYIANQDNSGKPLYQWQKYASYSKLSKAVSKLEEATAKLKTTPLHSRDYIAIVIARATRCSTSVSRAAIYVLSAINKKTGDYMEEMEGSSLSDDANMEAYAVITQETRKLLEHSTRAAEHVWRATDLLRMCKQHREQKDWLWSTTATAMHVFIAATVGIFAVVLFSPATSGSSNSVTSQVLDVVRQTQAITNLTGEIYNAKLQNIDQRANDLGALSEANALRIDNLVDGLGVPNENGVWYVAQPSSNDKSCGIRLQEVSESLGRQLQRQEQELKGLRSKMHRMDIRLTQEVRKLKKH
;
A
#
# COMPACT_ATOMS: atom_id res chain seq x y z
N MET A 1 12.60 -24.93 30.94
CA MET A 1 13.11 -24.31 29.70
C MET A 1 12.26 -23.09 29.40
N GLN A 2 12.77 -21.89 29.69
CA GLN A 2 12.11 -20.64 29.31
C GLN A 2 12.28 -20.48 27.79
N SER A 3 11.18 -20.53 27.05
CA SER A 3 11.16 -20.04 25.66
C SER A 3 11.67 -18.61 25.71
N ALA A 4 12.83 -18.36 25.08
CA ALA A 4 13.34 -17.02 24.91
C ALA A 4 12.24 -16.21 24.21
N ASN A 5 11.67 -15.22 24.90
CA ASN A 5 10.62 -14.35 24.39
C ASN A 5 11.12 -13.75 23.07
N SER A 6 10.65 -14.29 21.95
CA SER A 6 10.95 -13.74 20.63
C SER A 6 10.51 -12.27 20.66
N PRO A 7 11.38 -11.31 20.32
CA PRO A 7 11.05 -9.90 20.41
C PRO A 7 9.79 -9.62 19.59
N ASP A 8 8.82 -8.91 20.17
CA ASP A 8 7.63 -8.47 19.44
C ASP A 8 8.02 -7.43 18.39
N ILE A 9 8.30 -7.91 17.17
CA ILE A 9 8.73 -7.06 16.05
C ILE A 9 7.60 -6.13 15.60
N VAL A 10 6.34 -6.58 15.70
CA VAL A 10 5.19 -5.77 15.31
C VAL A 10 5.05 -4.58 16.27
N GLY A 11 5.18 -4.83 17.57
CA GLY A 11 5.25 -3.78 18.59
C GLY A 11 6.46 -2.86 18.41
N LEU A 12 7.63 -3.41 18.05
CA LEU A 12 8.81 -2.61 17.74
C LEU A 12 8.60 -1.66 16.56
N ILE A 13 8.01 -2.14 15.47
CA ILE A 13 7.68 -1.30 14.30
C ILE A 13 6.74 -0.18 14.69
N LEU A 14 5.70 -0.47 15.47
CA LEU A 14 4.78 0.55 15.96
C LEU A 14 5.50 1.60 16.81
N SER A 15 6.37 1.20 17.74
CA SER A 15 7.18 2.14 18.52
C SER A 15 8.10 3.00 17.65
N CYS A 16 8.66 2.43 16.58
CA CYS A 16 9.46 3.18 15.62
C CYS A 16 8.60 4.18 14.81
N LEU A 17 7.40 3.78 14.38
CA LEU A 17 6.45 4.67 13.71
C LEU A 17 6.05 5.86 14.59
N GLU A 18 5.77 5.61 15.87
CA GLU A 18 5.43 6.65 16.84
C GLU A 18 6.58 7.63 17.07
N LYS A 19 7.83 7.13 17.09
CA LYS A 19 9.02 8.00 17.18
C LYS A 19 9.21 8.84 15.92
N VAL A 20 8.99 8.29 14.72
CA VAL A 20 9.06 9.08 13.48
C VAL A 20 7.96 10.15 13.48
N HIS A 21 6.75 9.79 13.92
CA HIS A 21 5.64 10.73 14.08
C HIS A 21 5.99 11.87 15.04
N GLU A 22 6.49 11.57 16.24
CA GLU A 22 6.93 12.57 17.22
C GLU A 22 7.97 13.53 16.63
N GLN A 23 9.01 12.99 15.96
CA GLN A 23 10.05 13.83 15.37
C GLN A 23 9.56 14.68 14.19
N MET A 24 8.56 14.20 13.43
CA MET A 24 7.92 14.98 12.38
C MET A 24 7.02 16.08 12.95
N SER A 25 6.31 15.84 14.04
CA SER A 25 5.55 16.89 14.75
C SER A 25 6.49 17.97 15.30
N CYS A 26 7.64 17.60 15.87
CA CYS A 26 8.63 18.61 16.28
C CYS A 26 9.18 19.44 15.10
N LEU A 27 9.27 18.85 13.90
CA LEU A 27 9.68 19.57 12.71
C LEU A 27 8.58 20.54 12.24
N GLU A 28 7.33 20.08 12.24
CA GLU A 28 6.15 20.91 11.93
C GLU A 28 6.06 22.11 12.88
N ASP A 29 6.17 21.88 14.19
CA ASP A 29 6.17 22.95 15.21
C ASP A 29 7.31 23.95 14.98
N TYR A 30 8.50 23.47 14.63
CA TYR A 30 9.63 24.34 14.30
C TYR A 30 9.30 25.23 13.10
N ILE A 31 8.78 24.67 12.00
CA ILE A 31 8.42 25.44 10.80
C ILE A 31 7.31 26.44 11.11
N ALA A 32 6.28 26.04 11.84
CA ALA A 32 5.20 26.93 12.24
C ALA A 32 5.72 28.11 13.09
N ASN A 33 6.62 27.85 14.03
CA ASN A 33 7.23 28.91 14.85
C ASN A 33 8.11 29.87 14.03
N GLN A 34 8.87 29.36 13.06
CA GLN A 34 9.66 30.22 12.17
C GLN A 34 8.77 31.03 11.23
N ASP A 35 7.74 30.43 10.64
CA ASP A 35 6.80 31.09 9.74
C ASP A 35 6.03 32.22 10.46
N ASN A 36 5.54 31.94 11.67
CA ASN A 36 4.85 32.93 12.52
C ASN A 36 5.74 34.10 12.96
N SER A 37 7.07 33.92 12.96
CA SER A 37 8.00 34.99 13.30
C SER A 37 8.15 36.05 12.20
N GLY A 38 7.61 35.79 11.01
CA GLY A 38 7.68 36.69 9.86
C GLY A 38 9.09 36.87 9.29
N LYS A 39 10.07 36.11 9.77
CA LYS A 39 11.45 36.20 9.31
C LYS A 39 11.61 35.52 7.95
N PRO A 40 12.47 36.06 7.08
CA PRO A 40 12.79 35.41 5.81
C PRO A 40 13.61 34.13 6.06
N LEU A 41 13.55 33.20 5.12
CA LEU A 41 14.06 31.83 5.28
C LEU A 41 15.58 31.78 5.59
N TYR A 42 16.37 32.70 5.05
CA TYR A 42 17.82 32.78 5.33
C TYR A 42 18.14 33.17 6.79
N GLN A 43 17.17 33.75 7.51
CA GLN A 43 17.30 34.10 8.93
C GLN A 43 16.70 33.03 9.86
N TRP A 44 16.12 31.97 9.32
CA TRP A 44 15.57 30.90 10.15
C TRP A 44 16.68 30.20 10.92
N GLN A 45 16.40 29.90 12.18
CA GLN A 45 17.37 29.17 13.01
C GLN A 45 17.46 27.73 12.53
N LYS A 46 18.65 27.26 12.09
CA LYS A 46 18.85 25.87 11.64
C LYS A 46 18.21 24.84 12.57
N TYR A 47 17.41 23.94 11.99
CA TYR A 47 16.75 22.89 12.76
C TYR A 47 17.76 21.87 13.30
N ALA A 48 17.97 21.84 14.61
CA ALA A 48 19.01 21.02 15.24
C ALA A 48 18.67 19.51 15.30
N SER A 49 17.39 19.15 15.12
CA SER A 49 16.90 17.79 15.37
C SER A 49 16.80 16.89 14.13
N TYR A 50 17.34 17.28 12.97
CA TYR A 50 17.38 16.42 11.77
C TYR A 50 18.02 15.06 12.03
N SER A 51 19.09 15.01 12.84
CA SER A 51 19.77 13.77 13.19
C SER A 51 18.87 12.80 13.98
N LYS A 52 17.97 13.33 14.82
CA LYS A 52 17.00 12.52 15.58
C LYS A 52 15.94 11.92 14.66
N LEU A 53 15.40 12.72 13.75
CA LEU A 53 14.44 12.26 12.74
C LEU A 53 15.06 11.18 11.84
N SER A 54 16.26 11.44 11.31
CA SER A 54 17.00 10.47 10.48
C SER A 54 17.24 9.15 11.23
N LYS A 55 17.70 9.22 12.48
CA LYS A 55 17.91 8.04 13.34
C LYS A 55 16.61 7.28 13.61
N ALA A 56 15.49 7.98 13.79
CA ALA A 56 14.18 7.34 13.97
C ALA A 56 13.75 6.58 12.71
N VAL A 57 13.94 7.18 11.52
CA VAL A 57 13.65 6.55 10.23
C VAL A 57 14.54 5.33 9.98
N SER A 58 15.85 5.42 10.23
CA SER A 58 16.75 4.26 10.09
C SER A 58 16.36 3.10 11.02
N LYS A 59 15.96 3.39 12.26
CA LYS A 59 15.45 2.35 13.17
C LYS A 59 14.16 1.71 12.67
N LEU A 60 13.26 2.50 12.09
CA LEU A 60 12.05 1.98 11.46
C LEU A 60 12.39 1.05 10.29
N GLU A 61 13.32 1.45 9.43
CA GLU A 61 13.81 0.65 8.32
C GLU A 61 14.39 -0.69 8.80
N GLU A 62 15.28 -0.68 9.79
CA GLU A 62 15.83 -1.89 10.41
C GLU A 62 14.74 -2.80 11.00
N ALA A 63 13.75 -2.23 11.69
CA ALA A 63 12.63 -2.99 12.25
C ALA A 63 11.77 -3.63 11.15
N THR A 64 11.46 -2.89 10.09
CA THR A 64 10.69 -3.41 8.95
C THR A 64 11.41 -4.52 8.18
N ALA A 65 12.74 -4.45 8.09
CA ALA A 65 13.54 -5.51 7.47
C ALA A 65 13.43 -6.84 8.24
N LYS A 66 13.35 -6.79 9.57
CA LYS A 66 13.21 -7.97 10.44
C LYS A 66 11.80 -8.58 10.43
N LEU A 67 10.77 -7.83 10.01
CA LEU A 67 9.39 -8.35 9.96
C LEU A 67 9.24 -9.51 8.98
N LYS A 68 9.96 -9.48 7.86
CA LYS A 68 9.85 -10.48 6.78
C LYS A 68 10.18 -11.90 7.23
N THR A 69 10.94 -12.06 8.31
CA THR A 69 11.45 -13.35 8.79
C THR A 69 10.72 -13.88 10.02
N THR A 70 9.79 -13.11 10.59
CA THR A 70 9.30 -13.37 11.95
C THR A 70 7.83 -13.80 11.95
N PRO A 71 7.46 -14.87 12.69
CA PRO A 71 6.07 -15.29 12.82
C PRO A 71 5.23 -14.17 13.47
N LEU A 72 4.03 -13.99 12.93
CA LEU A 72 3.13 -12.90 13.27
C LEU A 72 2.30 -13.21 14.54
N HIS A 73 2.11 -12.18 15.38
CA HIS A 73 1.26 -12.20 16.59
C HIS A 73 -0.23 -12.38 16.26
N SER A 74 -1.15 -12.46 17.23
CA SER A 74 -2.59 -12.70 16.96
C SER A 74 -3.22 -11.71 15.95
N ARG A 75 -4.27 -12.15 15.25
CA ARG A 75 -4.96 -11.36 14.21
C ARG A 75 -5.47 -10.03 14.75
N ASP A 76 -6.08 -10.05 15.94
CA ASP A 76 -6.65 -8.88 16.58
C ASP A 76 -5.57 -7.85 16.95
N TYR A 77 -4.43 -8.33 17.46
CA TYR A 77 -3.29 -7.48 17.77
C TYR A 77 -2.77 -6.76 16.52
N ILE A 78 -2.61 -7.48 15.40
CA ILE A 78 -2.16 -6.89 14.13
C ILE A 78 -3.14 -5.84 13.62
N ALA A 79 -4.45 -6.08 13.75
CA ALA A 79 -5.46 -5.10 13.34
C ALA A 79 -5.37 -3.79 14.15
N ILE A 80 -5.18 -3.88 15.48
CA ILE A 80 -4.98 -2.71 16.36
C ILE A 80 -3.70 -1.97 15.96
N VAL A 81 -2.61 -2.70 15.70
CA VAL A 81 -1.33 -2.11 15.29
C VAL A 81 -1.44 -1.42 13.93
N ILE A 82 -2.11 -2.01 12.94
CA ILE A 82 -2.34 -1.39 11.63
C ILE A 82 -3.16 -0.10 11.76
N ALA A 83 -4.18 -0.07 12.64
CA ALA A 83 -4.97 1.13 12.86
C ALA A 83 -4.13 2.27 13.47
N ARG A 84 -3.23 1.96 14.42
CA ARG A 84 -2.29 2.95 14.97
C ARG A 84 -1.23 3.38 13.96
N ALA A 85 -0.65 2.44 13.22
CA ALA A 85 0.31 2.70 12.15
C ALA A 85 -0.28 3.62 11.07
N THR A 86 -1.54 3.37 10.68
CA THR A 86 -2.27 4.20 9.71
C THR A 86 -2.43 5.63 10.23
N ARG A 87 -2.81 5.82 11.51
CA ARG A 87 -2.88 7.16 12.12
C ARG A 87 -1.52 7.88 12.12
N CYS A 88 -0.44 7.18 12.47
CA CYS A 88 0.92 7.74 12.41
C CYS A 88 1.28 8.13 10.98
N SER A 89 0.96 7.28 9.99
CA SER A 89 1.21 7.55 8.57
C SER A 89 0.47 8.77 8.07
N THR A 90 -0.82 8.89 8.35
CA THR A 90 -1.60 10.08 7.97
C THR A 90 -1.03 11.33 8.62
N SER A 91 -0.70 11.29 9.91
CA SER A 91 -0.14 12.44 10.62
C SER A 91 1.23 12.87 10.05
N VAL A 92 2.16 11.93 9.87
CA VAL A 92 3.47 12.20 9.26
C VAL A 92 3.34 12.78 7.85
N SER A 93 2.42 12.25 7.03
CA SER A 93 2.17 12.80 5.69
C SER A 93 1.60 14.22 5.74
N ARG A 94 0.70 14.53 6.68
CA ARG A 94 0.18 15.90 6.85
C ARG A 94 1.28 16.88 7.28
N ALA A 95 2.10 16.49 8.25
CA ALA A 95 3.25 17.27 8.69
C ALA A 95 4.22 17.52 7.51
N ALA A 96 4.53 16.49 6.72
CA ALA A 96 5.38 16.64 5.54
C ALA A 96 4.79 17.61 4.51
N ILE A 97 3.49 17.51 4.21
CA ILE A 97 2.81 18.43 3.27
C ILE A 97 2.86 19.87 3.79
N TYR A 98 2.60 20.07 5.09
CA TYR A 98 2.67 21.40 5.72
C TYR A 98 4.08 21.99 5.60
N VAL A 99 5.11 21.23 5.98
CA VAL A 99 6.52 21.64 5.88
C VAL A 99 6.85 22.05 4.45
N LEU A 100 6.47 21.23 3.46
CA LEU A 100 6.73 21.53 2.04
C LEU A 100 5.99 22.77 1.55
N SER A 101 4.73 22.93 1.93
CA SER A 101 3.92 24.10 1.56
C SER A 101 4.50 25.39 2.13
N ALA A 102 4.87 25.39 3.42
CA ALA A 102 5.47 26.54 4.08
C ALA A 102 6.80 26.95 3.44
N ILE A 103 7.67 25.97 3.13
CA ILE A 103 8.96 26.24 2.49
C ILE A 103 8.78 26.74 1.06
N ASN A 104 7.89 26.13 0.27
CA ASN A 104 7.62 26.57 -1.09
C ASN A 104 7.11 28.01 -1.12
N LYS A 105 6.15 28.33 -0.25
CA LYS A 105 5.66 29.70 -0.07
C LYS A 105 6.81 30.65 0.28
N LYS A 106 7.60 30.32 1.30
CA LYS A 106 8.72 31.17 1.76
C LYS A 106 9.84 31.32 0.73
N THR A 107 10.08 30.31 -0.08
CA THR A 107 11.04 30.38 -1.19
C THR A 107 10.54 31.34 -2.26
N GLY A 108 9.24 31.32 -2.55
CA GLY A 108 8.58 32.30 -3.44
C GLY A 108 8.67 33.73 -2.89
N ASP A 109 8.21 33.93 -1.66
CA ASP A 109 8.28 35.24 -0.96
C ASP A 109 9.72 35.80 -1.00
N TYR A 110 10.72 34.95 -0.74
CA TYR A 110 12.12 35.36 -0.76
C TYR A 110 12.63 35.74 -2.17
N MET A 111 12.19 35.05 -3.23
CA MET A 111 12.57 35.41 -4.59
C MET A 111 12.04 36.81 -4.96
N GLU A 112 10.79 37.11 -4.60
CA GLU A 112 10.20 38.43 -4.78
C GLU A 112 10.92 39.51 -3.94
N GLU A 113 11.23 39.21 -2.69
CA GLU A 113 11.98 40.12 -1.81
C GLU A 113 13.41 40.38 -2.31
N MET A 114 14.08 39.36 -2.85
CA MET A 114 15.45 39.48 -3.37
C MET A 114 15.52 40.41 -4.58
N GLU A 115 14.57 40.30 -5.50
CA GLU A 115 14.46 41.17 -6.68
C GLU A 115 14.27 42.65 -6.28
N GLY A 116 13.62 42.91 -5.15
CA GLY A 116 13.44 44.24 -4.57
C GLY A 116 14.53 44.67 -3.59
N SER A 117 15.49 43.79 -3.23
CA SER A 117 16.44 44.06 -2.14
C SER A 117 17.58 44.98 -2.59
N SER A 118 18.05 45.82 -1.67
CA SER A 118 19.27 46.61 -1.84
C SER A 118 20.53 45.89 -1.35
N LEU A 119 20.48 44.57 -1.14
CA LEU A 119 21.63 43.77 -0.73
C LEU A 119 22.65 43.71 -1.87
N SER A 120 23.92 43.52 -1.52
CA SER A 120 24.94 43.26 -2.54
C SER A 120 24.71 41.91 -3.20
N ASP A 121 25.12 41.77 -4.45
CA ASP A 121 25.02 40.51 -5.22
C ASP A 121 25.65 39.32 -4.46
N ASP A 122 26.78 39.55 -3.79
CA ASP A 122 27.46 38.54 -2.98
C ASP A 122 26.61 38.08 -1.78
N ALA A 123 25.97 39.02 -1.07
CA ALA A 123 25.11 38.70 0.07
C ALA A 123 23.84 37.97 -0.37
N ASN A 124 23.28 38.34 -1.52
CA ASN A 124 22.14 37.65 -2.13
C ASN A 124 22.49 36.21 -2.53
N MET A 125 23.68 36.01 -3.09
CA MET A 125 24.17 34.68 -3.47
C MET A 125 24.38 33.79 -2.25
N GLU A 126 24.95 34.32 -1.16
CA GLU A 126 25.12 33.59 0.10
C GLU A 126 23.77 33.21 0.73
N ALA A 127 22.83 34.14 0.81
CA ALA A 127 21.50 33.90 1.35
C ALA A 127 20.72 32.85 0.50
N TYR A 128 20.82 32.93 -0.82
CA TYR A 128 20.24 31.93 -1.73
C TYR A 128 20.84 30.54 -1.52
N ALA A 129 22.16 30.45 -1.32
CA ALA A 129 22.83 29.17 -1.04
C ALA A 129 22.36 28.55 0.29
N VAL A 130 22.23 29.37 1.35
CA VAL A 130 21.72 28.92 2.66
C VAL A 130 20.29 28.42 2.55
N ILE A 131 19.42 29.17 1.87
CA ILE A 131 18.02 28.79 1.65
C ILE A 131 17.92 27.48 0.88
N THR A 132 18.61 27.39 -0.25
CA THR A 132 18.59 26.19 -1.10
C THR A 132 19.07 24.97 -0.32
N GLN A 133 20.12 25.12 0.48
CA GLN A 133 20.64 24.03 1.31
C GLN A 133 19.63 23.58 2.37
N GLU A 134 18.94 24.50 3.03
CA GLU A 134 18.01 24.16 4.09
C GLU A 134 16.68 23.60 3.54
N THR A 135 16.16 24.18 2.46
CA THR A 135 15.02 23.64 1.69
C THR A 135 15.29 22.20 1.26
N ARG A 136 16.50 21.91 0.76
CA ARG A 136 16.89 20.54 0.37
C ARG A 136 16.83 19.57 1.54
N LYS A 137 17.33 19.94 2.72
CA LYS A 137 17.32 19.07 3.92
C LYS A 137 15.89 18.81 4.40
N LEU A 138 15.05 19.85 4.42
CA LEU A 138 13.64 19.73 4.81
C LEU A 138 12.89 18.78 3.88
N LEU A 139 13.07 18.96 2.57
CA LEU A 139 12.54 18.06 1.53
C LEU A 139 12.99 16.62 1.76
N GLU A 140 14.30 16.40 1.86
CA GLU A 140 14.90 15.07 2.02
C GLU A 140 14.37 14.36 3.26
N HIS A 141 14.41 15.01 4.43
CA HIS A 141 14.01 14.39 5.68
C HIS A 141 12.50 14.14 5.75
N SER A 142 11.67 15.08 5.28
CA SER A 142 10.20 14.95 5.33
C SER A 142 9.69 13.89 4.36
N THR A 143 10.19 13.87 3.12
CA THR A 143 9.80 12.88 2.11
C THR A 143 10.28 11.48 2.49
N ARG A 144 11.52 11.34 2.97
CA ARG A 144 12.05 10.07 3.46
C ARG A 144 11.24 9.56 4.65
N ALA A 145 10.91 10.40 5.63
CA ALA A 145 10.09 9.99 6.76
C ALA A 145 8.70 9.49 6.31
N ALA A 146 8.04 10.23 5.41
CA ALA A 146 6.74 9.84 4.86
C ALA A 146 6.80 8.51 4.08
N GLU A 147 7.80 8.33 3.22
CA GLU A 147 7.99 7.10 2.44
C GLU A 147 8.17 5.87 3.34
N HIS A 148 9.08 5.95 4.32
CA HIS A 148 9.37 4.81 5.19
C HIS A 148 8.21 4.46 6.12
N VAL A 149 7.48 5.46 6.63
CA VAL A 149 6.26 5.22 7.42
C VAL A 149 5.17 4.56 6.59
N TRP A 150 4.99 4.99 5.34
CA TRP A 150 4.03 4.38 4.42
C TRP A 150 4.40 2.93 4.10
N ARG A 151 5.66 2.68 3.71
CA ARG A 151 6.17 1.33 3.45
C ARG A 151 6.03 0.40 4.66
N ALA A 152 6.32 0.90 5.87
CA ALA A 152 6.15 0.12 7.10
C ALA A 152 4.68 -0.27 7.33
N THR A 153 3.77 0.69 7.13
CA THR A 153 2.33 0.48 7.29
C THR A 153 1.79 -0.51 6.26
N ASP A 154 2.23 -0.43 5.00
CA ASP A 154 1.84 -1.35 3.95
C ASP A 154 2.36 -2.77 4.18
N LEU A 155 3.60 -2.91 4.67
CA LEU A 155 4.12 -4.22 5.08
C LEU A 155 3.26 -4.86 6.16
N LEU A 156 2.81 -4.09 7.16
CA LEU A 156 1.89 -4.60 8.19
C LEU A 156 0.55 -5.05 7.58
N ARG A 157 0.00 -4.31 6.61
CA ARG A 157 -1.22 -4.69 5.89
C ARG A 157 -1.03 -5.96 5.06
N MET A 158 0.09 -6.07 4.33
CA MET A 158 0.43 -7.27 3.57
C MET A 158 0.58 -8.50 4.47
N CYS A 159 1.20 -8.34 5.64
CA CYS A 159 1.31 -9.39 6.64
C CYS A 159 -0.06 -9.89 7.12
N LYS A 160 -1.01 -8.97 7.38
CA LYS A 160 -2.40 -9.33 7.71
C LYS A 160 -3.06 -10.10 6.57
N GLN A 161 -2.96 -9.60 5.34
CA GLN A 161 -3.63 -10.20 4.17
C GLN A 161 -3.06 -11.59 3.84
N HIS A 162 -1.74 -11.77 3.87
CA HIS A 162 -1.10 -13.07 3.61
C HIS A 162 -1.53 -14.11 4.65
N ARG A 163 -1.72 -13.69 5.91
CA ARG A 163 -2.24 -14.58 6.94
C ARG A 163 -3.69 -14.96 6.69
N GLU A 164 -4.55 -14.00 6.38
CA GLU A 164 -5.96 -14.27 6.07
C GLU A 164 -6.10 -15.22 4.88
N GLN A 165 -5.25 -15.08 3.86
CA GLN A 165 -5.19 -16.02 2.74
C GLN A 165 -4.75 -17.43 3.17
N LYS A 166 -3.73 -17.53 4.04
CA LYS A 166 -3.25 -18.82 4.56
C LYS A 166 -4.31 -19.50 5.43
N ASP A 167 -4.96 -18.77 6.33
CA ASP A 167 -6.01 -19.28 7.19
C ASP A 167 -7.23 -19.72 6.38
N TRP A 168 -7.59 -18.98 5.32
CA TRP A 168 -8.62 -19.36 4.37
C TRP A 168 -8.27 -20.65 3.61
N LEU A 169 -7.02 -20.79 3.15
CA LEU A 169 -6.52 -22.01 2.50
C LEU A 169 -6.58 -23.22 3.42
N TRP A 170 -6.17 -23.07 4.69
CA TRP A 170 -6.26 -24.14 5.70
C TRP A 170 -7.69 -24.50 6.05
N SER A 171 -8.57 -23.51 6.19
CA SER A 171 -9.99 -23.76 6.42
C SER A 171 -10.60 -24.53 5.26
N THR A 172 -10.32 -24.11 4.01
CA THR A 172 -10.88 -24.76 2.82
C THR A 172 -10.37 -26.20 2.67
N THR A 173 -9.08 -26.45 2.93
CA THR A 173 -8.52 -27.80 2.90
C THR A 173 -9.03 -28.67 4.04
N ALA A 174 -9.20 -28.11 5.25
CA ALA A 174 -9.81 -28.83 6.37
C ALA A 174 -11.26 -29.21 6.06
N THR A 175 -12.06 -28.29 5.50
CA THR A 175 -13.43 -28.58 5.06
C THR A 175 -13.45 -29.64 3.96
N ALA A 176 -12.58 -29.52 2.95
CA ALA A 176 -12.49 -30.52 1.88
C ALA A 176 -12.10 -31.91 2.41
N MET A 177 -11.18 -32.01 3.37
CA MET A 177 -10.83 -33.27 4.02
C MET A 177 -12.01 -33.85 4.80
N HIS A 178 -12.78 -33.04 5.53
CA HIS A 178 -13.97 -33.53 6.25
C HIS A 178 -15.03 -34.07 5.29
N VAL A 179 -15.25 -33.40 4.16
CA VAL A 179 -16.17 -33.88 3.12
C VAL A 179 -15.68 -35.20 2.52
N PHE A 180 -14.38 -35.33 2.26
CA PHE A 180 -13.80 -36.56 1.72
C PHE A 180 -13.88 -37.73 2.71
N ILE A 181 -13.62 -37.49 3.99
CA ILE A 181 -13.77 -38.49 5.05
C ILE A 181 -15.23 -38.91 5.19
N ALA A 182 -16.18 -37.96 5.18
CA ALA A 182 -17.60 -38.28 5.24
C ALA A 182 -18.07 -39.11 4.03
N ALA A 183 -17.61 -38.78 2.82
CA ALA A 183 -17.93 -39.51 1.60
C ALA A 183 -17.35 -40.94 1.63
N THR A 184 -16.09 -41.10 2.03
CA THR A 184 -15.44 -42.41 2.14
C THR A 184 -16.09 -43.29 3.22
N VAL A 185 -16.43 -42.74 4.39
CA VAL A 185 -17.20 -43.46 5.42
C VAL A 185 -18.59 -43.86 4.92
N GLY A 186 -19.27 -42.99 4.17
CA GLY A 186 -20.56 -43.30 3.55
C GLY A 186 -20.47 -44.46 2.55
N ILE A 187 -19.49 -44.43 1.65
CA ILE A 187 -19.23 -45.52 0.68
C ILE A 187 -18.88 -46.81 1.42
N PHE A 188 -18.02 -46.75 2.45
CA PHE A 188 -17.59 -47.91 3.21
C PHE A 188 -18.75 -48.54 4.00
N ALA A 189 -19.63 -47.72 4.58
CA ALA A 189 -20.85 -48.18 5.22
C ALA A 189 -21.82 -48.84 4.22
N VAL A 190 -21.98 -48.28 3.03
CA VAL A 190 -22.80 -48.89 1.96
C VAL A 190 -22.22 -50.24 1.52
N VAL A 191 -20.89 -50.38 1.42
CA VAL A 191 -20.24 -51.64 1.02
C VAL A 191 -20.33 -52.70 2.13
N LEU A 192 -20.13 -52.33 3.38
CA LEU A 192 -20.17 -53.28 4.51
C LEU A 192 -21.58 -53.69 4.93
N PHE A 193 -22.55 -52.77 4.83
CA PHE A 193 -23.92 -53.02 5.26
C PHE A 193 -24.88 -53.26 4.10
N SER A 194 -24.41 -53.30 2.84
CA SER A 194 -25.20 -53.86 1.74
C SER A 194 -25.32 -55.37 1.97
N PRO A 195 -26.52 -55.88 2.29
CA PRO A 195 -26.71 -57.31 2.38
C PRO A 195 -26.49 -57.88 0.97
N ALA A 196 -25.72 -58.96 0.86
CA ALA A 196 -25.65 -59.75 -0.36
C ALA A 196 -27.00 -60.46 -0.55
N THR A 197 -28.03 -59.71 -0.93
CA THR A 197 -29.39 -60.22 -1.07
C THR A 197 -29.88 -59.98 -2.48
N SER A 198 -29.79 -61.05 -3.25
CA SER A 198 -30.66 -61.36 -4.37
C SER A 198 -32.13 -61.06 -4.03
N GLY A 199 -32.72 -60.07 -4.71
CA GLY A 199 -34.16 -59.96 -4.93
C GLY A 199 -34.91 -58.91 -4.09
N SER A 200 -34.87 -57.65 -4.50
CA SER A 200 -36.02 -56.71 -4.48
C SER A 200 -35.60 -55.35 -5.06
N SER A 201 -36.22 -54.93 -6.17
CA SER A 201 -35.84 -53.73 -6.95
C SER A 201 -36.13 -52.40 -6.27
N ASN A 202 -36.75 -52.39 -5.08
CA ASN A 202 -37.21 -51.16 -4.42
C ASN A 202 -36.15 -50.51 -3.52
N SER A 203 -35.01 -51.16 -3.22
CA SER A 203 -33.94 -50.56 -2.40
C SER A 203 -32.92 -49.75 -3.20
N VAL A 204 -32.78 -50.05 -4.50
CA VAL A 204 -31.85 -49.35 -5.39
C VAL A 204 -32.29 -47.91 -5.64
N THR A 205 -33.60 -47.67 -5.74
CA THR A 205 -34.17 -46.33 -5.89
C THR A 205 -33.95 -45.45 -4.67
N SER A 206 -33.98 -46.00 -3.45
CA SER A 206 -33.64 -45.22 -2.24
C SER A 206 -32.15 -44.88 -2.14
N GLN A 207 -31.26 -45.78 -2.57
CA GLN A 207 -29.81 -45.50 -2.61
C GLN A 207 -29.45 -44.43 -3.65
N VAL A 208 -30.08 -44.47 -4.83
CA VAL A 208 -29.89 -43.44 -5.86
C VAL A 208 -30.40 -42.08 -5.36
N LEU A 209 -31.53 -42.05 -4.64
CA LEU A 209 -32.06 -40.82 -4.03
C LEU A 209 -31.10 -40.22 -2.99
N ASP A 210 -30.41 -41.04 -2.19
CA ASP A 210 -29.42 -40.55 -1.22
C ASP A 210 -28.17 -39.99 -1.90
N VAL A 211 -27.66 -40.64 -2.94
CA VAL A 211 -26.53 -40.13 -3.74
C VAL A 211 -26.91 -38.81 -4.41
N VAL A 212 -28.12 -38.68 -4.93
CA VAL A 212 -28.62 -37.42 -5.53
C VAL A 212 -28.72 -36.33 -4.46
N ARG A 213 -29.25 -36.62 -3.26
CA ARG A 213 -29.30 -35.65 -2.15
C ARG A 213 -27.92 -35.21 -1.69
N GLN A 214 -26.97 -36.14 -1.63
CA GLN A 214 -25.59 -35.84 -1.24
C GLN A 214 -24.86 -35.01 -2.31
N THR A 215 -25.11 -35.30 -3.60
CA THR A 215 -24.59 -34.51 -4.72
C THR A 215 -25.18 -33.10 -4.74
N GLN A 216 -26.47 -32.96 -4.41
CA GLN A 216 -27.14 -31.67 -4.30
C GLN A 216 -26.59 -30.83 -3.14
N ALA A 217 -26.26 -31.46 -2.01
CA ALA A 217 -25.59 -30.79 -0.88
C ALA A 217 -24.17 -30.30 -1.26
N ILE A 218 -23.39 -31.09 -2.00
CA ILE A 218 -22.06 -30.70 -2.49
C ILE A 218 -22.14 -29.56 -3.50
N THR A 219 -23.18 -29.56 -4.36
CA THR A 219 -23.39 -28.49 -5.34
C THR A 219 -23.77 -27.18 -4.65
N ASN A 220 -24.60 -27.24 -3.60
CA ASN A 220 -24.91 -26.07 -2.76
C ASN A 220 -23.65 -25.52 -2.06
N LEU A 221 -22.82 -26.38 -1.47
CA LEU A 221 -21.57 -25.95 -0.83
C LEU A 221 -20.60 -25.30 -1.83
N THR A 222 -20.53 -25.86 -3.04
CA THR A 222 -19.73 -25.28 -4.13
C THR A 222 -20.26 -23.90 -4.52
N GLY A 223 -21.58 -23.75 -4.61
CA GLY A 223 -22.25 -22.47 -4.84
C GLY A 223 -21.91 -21.42 -3.78
N GLU A 224 -21.91 -21.78 -2.49
CA GLU A 224 -21.53 -20.88 -1.39
C GLU A 224 -20.06 -20.45 -1.46
N ILE A 225 -19.16 -21.37 -1.79
CA ILE A 225 -17.72 -21.05 -1.96
C ILE A 225 -17.51 -20.08 -3.13
N TYR A 226 -18.20 -20.30 -4.26
CA TYR A 226 -18.14 -19.36 -5.39
C TYR A 226 -18.71 -17.99 -5.02
N ASN A 227 -19.80 -17.95 -4.25
CA ASN A 227 -20.43 -16.72 -3.81
C ASN A 227 -19.52 -15.91 -2.86
N ALA A 228 -18.88 -16.59 -1.90
CA ALA A 228 -17.89 -15.96 -1.02
C ALA A 228 -16.67 -15.40 -1.79
N LYS A 229 -16.24 -16.11 -2.84
CA LYS A 229 -15.15 -15.64 -3.71
C LYS A 229 -15.57 -14.42 -4.55
N LEU A 230 -16.79 -14.42 -5.07
CA LEU A 230 -17.37 -13.27 -5.77
C LEU A 230 -17.48 -12.05 -4.85
N GLN A 231 -17.96 -12.21 -3.62
CA GLN A 231 -18.00 -11.13 -2.63
C GLN A 231 -16.61 -10.58 -2.29
N ASN A 232 -15.59 -11.44 -2.18
CA ASN A 232 -14.21 -10.98 -1.94
C ASN A 232 -13.65 -10.17 -3.11
N ILE A 233 -13.95 -10.59 -4.34
CA ILE A 233 -13.57 -9.87 -5.56
C ILE A 233 -14.28 -8.52 -5.60
N ASP A 234 -15.57 -8.49 -5.29
CA ASP A 234 -16.38 -7.28 -5.28
C ASP A 234 -15.88 -6.28 -4.23
N GLN A 235 -15.56 -6.76 -3.03
CA GLN A 235 -14.96 -5.93 -1.99
C GLN A 235 -13.59 -5.37 -2.40
N ARG A 236 -12.74 -6.17 -3.04
CA ARG A 236 -11.47 -5.68 -3.59
C ARG A 236 -11.65 -4.66 -4.70
N ALA A 237 -12.68 -4.82 -5.54
CA ALA A 237 -13.01 -3.86 -6.58
C ALA A 237 -13.47 -2.53 -5.98
N ASN A 238 -14.28 -2.58 -4.92
CA ASN A 238 -14.70 -1.38 -4.17
C ASN A 238 -13.51 -0.69 -3.47
N ASP A 239 -12.62 -1.45 -2.84
CA ASP A 239 -11.40 -0.90 -2.22
C ASP A 239 -10.49 -0.24 -3.27
N LEU A 240 -10.33 -0.86 -4.45
CA LEU A 240 -9.58 -0.27 -5.56
C LEU A 240 -10.25 1.00 -6.09
N GLY A 241 -11.59 1.00 -6.17
CA GLY A 241 -12.40 2.16 -6.54
C GLY A 241 -12.19 3.33 -5.60
N ALA A 242 -12.28 3.09 -4.29
CA ALA A 242 -12.05 4.12 -3.27
C ALA A 242 -10.60 4.65 -3.30
N LEU A 243 -9.60 3.77 -3.53
CA LEU A 243 -8.21 4.19 -3.70
C LEU A 243 -8.01 5.03 -4.97
N SER A 244 -8.67 4.63 -6.07
CA SER A 244 -8.64 5.37 -7.34
C SER A 244 -9.27 6.75 -7.18
N GLU A 245 -10.41 6.86 -6.51
CA GLU A 245 -11.08 8.13 -6.20
C GLU A 245 -10.21 9.01 -5.31
N ALA A 246 -9.59 8.45 -4.27
CA ALA A 246 -8.65 9.17 -3.43
C ALA A 246 -7.43 9.70 -4.21
N ASN A 247 -6.92 8.92 -5.17
CA ASN A 247 -5.84 9.36 -6.05
C ASN A 247 -6.30 10.41 -7.06
N ALA A 248 -7.52 10.31 -7.59
CA ALA A 248 -8.11 11.31 -8.47
C ALA A 248 -8.23 12.66 -7.76
N LEU A 249 -8.78 12.69 -6.54
CA LEU A 249 -8.83 13.90 -5.71
C LEU A 249 -7.45 14.48 -5.45
N ARG A 250 -6.41 13.64 -5.28
CA ARG A 250 -5.03 14.12 -5.11
C ARG A 250 -4.49 14.74 -6.39
N ILE A 251 -4.79 14.16 -7.54
CA ILE A 251 -4.43 14.73 -8.85
C ILE A 251 -5.15 16.05 -9.05
N ASP A 252 -6.45 16.13 -8.76
CA ASP A 252 -7.23 17.37 -8.86
C ASP A 252 -6.63 18.46 -7.96
N ASN A 253 -6.30 18.15 -6.70
CA ASN A 253 -5.62 19.11 -5.81
C ASN A 253 -4.23 19.54 -6.32
N LEU A 254 -3.50 18.64 -6.98
CA LEU A 254 -2.23 19.00 -7.62
C LEU A 254 -2.46 19.91 -8.83
N VAL A 255 -3.47 19.63 -9.65
CA VAL A 255 -3.85 20.43 -10.82
C VAL A 255 -4.36 21.80 -10.41
N ASP A 256 -5.22 21.87 -9.39
CA ASP A 256 -5.69 23.13 -8.79
C ASP A 256 -4.53 23.93 -8.21
N GLY A 257 -3.56 23.25 -7.58
CA GLY A 257 -2.33 23.85 -7.08
C GLY A 257 -1.39 24.37 -8.18
N LEU A 258 -1.49 23.85 -9.40
CA LEU A 258 -0.75 24.36 -10.58
C LEU A 258 -1.40 25.60 -11.20
N GLY A 259 -2.65 25.91 -10.86
CA GLY A 259 -3.38 27.07 -11.39
C GLY A 259 -3.92 26.87 -12.81
N VAL A 260 -4.55 27.92 -13.34
CA VAL A 260 -5.15 27.89 -14.68
C VAL A 260 -4.04 27.84 -15.73
N PRO A 261 -4.06 26.90 -16.69
CA PRO A 261 -3.08 26.86 -17.76
C PRO A 261 -3.15 28.14 -18.61
N ASN A 262 -2.03 28.50 -19.25
CA ASN A 262 -1.98 29.67 -20.12
C ASN A 262 -2.83 29.50 -21.40
N GLU A 263 -2.85 30.53 -22.26
CA GLU A 263 -3.56 30.51 -23.55
C GLU A 263 -3.15 29.35 -24.49
N ASN A 264 -1.96 28.76 -24.27
CA ASN A 264 -1.45 27.61 -25.01
C ASN A 264 -1.76 26.25 -24.35
N GLY A 265 -2.50 26.23 -23.24
CA GLY A 265 -2.83 25.00 -22.51
C GLY A 265 -1.67 24.40 -21.70
N VAL A 266 -0.64 25.18 -21.40
CA VAL A 266 0.57 24.74 -20.68
C VAL A 266 0.55 25.28 -19.25
N TRP A 267 0.68 24.38 -18.27
CA TRP A 267 0.97 24.74 -16.88
C TRP A 267 2.46 25.04 -16.75
N TYR A 268 2.82 26.32 -16.63
CA TYR A 268 4.18 26.67 -16.23
C TYR A 268 4.27 26.54 -14.72
N VAL A 269 5.02 25.54 -14.25
CA VAL A 269 5.78 25.71 -13.02
C VAL A 269 6.61 26.97 -13.25
N ALA A 270 6.46 28.01 -12.44
CA ALA A 270 7.15 29.30 -12.58
C ALA A 270 8.56 29.08 -13.15
N GLN A 271 8.82 29.58 -14.37
CA GLN A 271 10.08 29.30 -15.05
C GLN A 271 11.22 29.83 -14.19
N PRO A 272 12.16 28.98 -13.73
CA PRO A 272 13.38 29.48 -13.13
C PRO A 272 14.13 30.30 -14.19
N SER A 273 14.62 31.47 -13.79
CA SER A 273 15.38 32.38 -14.64
C SER A 273 16.52 31.65 -15.37
N SER A 274 16.76 32.07 -16.62
CA SER A 274 17.26 31.29 -17.75
C SER A 274 18.72 30.79 -17.71
N ASN A 275 19.36 30.67 -16.55
CA ASN A 275 20.77 30.24 -16.46
C ASN A 275 21.01 28.86 -15.87
N ASP A 276 19.98 28.16 -15.36
CA ASP A 276 20.19 26.87 -14.70
C ASP A 276 19.85 25.66 -15.59
N LYS A 277 20.85 25.17 -16.34
CA LYS A 277 20.76 23.94 -17.18
C LYS A 277 20.49 22.66 -16.36
N SER A 278 20.59 22.73 -15.04
CA SER A 278 20.36 21.63 -14.09
C SER A 278 18.92 21.10 -14.09
N CYS A 279 17.92 21.98 -14.22
CA CYS A 279 16.52 21.60 -14.12
C CYS A 279 16.07 20.75 -15.31
N GLY A 280 16.52 21.10 -16.52
CA GLY A 280 16.21 20.34 -17.74
C GLY A 280 16.72 18.89 -17.69
N ILE A 281 17.93 18.69 -17.14
CA ILE A 281 18.52 17.35 -16.99
C ILE A 281 17.68 16.51 -16.00
N ARG A 282 17.26 17.11 -14.87
CA ARG A 282 16.43 16.41 -13.88
C ARG A 282 15.03 16.09 -14.39
N LEU A 283 14.40 17.01 -15.13
CA LEU A 283 13.08 16.79 -15.69
C LEU A 283 13.11 15.72 -16.79
N GLN A 284 14.18 15.69 -17.59
CA GLN A 284 14.42 14.66 -18.58
C GLN A 284 14.66 13.29 -17.92
N GLU A 285 15.44 13.23 -16.83
CA GLU A 285 15.68 12.00 -16.09
C GLU A 285 14.40 11.44 -15.43
N VAL A 286 13.55 12.32 -14.90
CA VAL A 286 12.22 11.96 -14.39
C VAL A 286 11.30 11.48 -15.51
N SER A 287 11.28 12.17 -16.66
CA SER A 287 10.51 11.77 -17.84
C SER A 287 10.92 10.39 -18.36
N GLU A 288 12.24 10.15 -18.49
CA GLU A 288 12.79 8.86 -18.91
C GLU A 288 12.52 7.75 -17.88
N SER A 289 12.52 8.08 -16.58
CA SER A 289 12.14 7.15 -15.52
C SER A 289 10.65 6.78 -15.59
N LEU A 290 9.78 7.77 -15.79
CA LEU A 290 8.34 7.59 -15.91
C LEU A 290 7.99 6.77 -17.17
N GLY A 291 8.63 7.07 -18.30
CA GLY A 291 8.49 6.31 -19.54
C GLY A 291 8.88 4.83 -19.37
N ARG A 292 9.98 4.56 -18.65
CA ARG A 292 10.40 3.18 -18.33
C ARG A 292 9.40 2.47 -17.41
N GLN A 293 8.79 3.17 -16.46
CA GLN A 293 7.75 2.58 -15.60
C GLN A 293 6.46 2.28 -16.38
N LEU A 294 5.99 3.20 -17.21
CA LEU A 294 4.83 2.98 -18.08
C LEU A 294 5.04 1.80 -19.01
N GLN A 295 6.22 1.69 -19.62
CA GLN A 295 6.55 0.57 -20.50
C GLN A 295 6.57 -0.78 -19.76
N ARG A 296 7.07 -0.82 -18.51
CA ARG A 296 6.99 -2.01 -17.65
C ARG A 296 5.54 -2.39 -17.35
N GLN A 297 4.71 -1.42 -16.94
CA GLN A 297 3.30 -1.69 -16.66
C GLN A 297 2.53 -2.19 -17.90
N GLU A 298 2.82 -1.63 -19.08
CA GLU A 298 2.23 -2.10 -20.34
C GLU A 298 2.64 -3.54 -20.65
N GLN A 299 3.91 -3.89 -20.44
CA GLN A 299 4.39 -5.27 -20.61
C GLN A 299 3.75 -6.23 -19.62
N GLU A 300 3.58 -5.82 -18.35
CA GLU A 300 2.89 -6.62 -17.33
C GLU A 300 1.42 -6.85 -17.71
N LEU A 301 0.71 -5.81 -18.18
CA LEU A 301 -0.67 -5.91 -18.65
C LEU A 301 -0.81 -6.83 -19.87
N LYS A 302 0.10 -6.75 -20.84
CA LYS A 302 0.15 -7.69 -21.98
C LYS A 302 0.37 -9.13 -21.50
N GLY A 303 1.25 -9.33 -20.53
CA GLY A 303 1.49 -10.63 -19.91
C GLY A 303 0.25 -11.18 -19.20
N LEU A 304 -0.46 -10.33 -18.46
CA LEU A 304 -1.70 -10.66 -17.75
C LEU A 304 -2.82 -11.04 -18.73
N ARG A 305 -3.01 -10.26 -19.80
CA ARG A 305 -3.98 -10.57 -20.87
C ARG A 305 -3.68 -11.91 -21.54
N SER A 306 -2.39 -12.20 -21.82
CA SER A 306 -1.99 -13.50 -22.38
C SER A 306 -2.29 -14.66 -21.43
N LYS A 307 -1.97 -14.52 -20.14
CA LYS A 307 -2.27 -15.55 -19.12
C LYS A 307 -3.78 -15.77 -18.98
N MET A 308 -4.57 -14.69 -18.98
CA MET A 308 -6.03 -14.76 -18.92
C MET A 308 -6.61 -15.52 -20.13
N HIS A 309 -6.12 -15.23 -21.34
CA HIS A 309 -6.57 -15.92 -22.54
C HIS A 309 -6.24 -17.43 -22.52
N ARG A 310 -5.04 -17.81 -22.04
CA ARG A 310 -4.69 -19.23 -21.86
C ARG A 310 -5.59 -19.94 -20.85
N MET A 311 -5.93 -19.24 -19.76
CA MET A 311 -6.84 -19.75 -18.74
C MET A 311 -8.26 -19.94 -19.28
N ASP A 312 -8.75 -18.99 -20.09
CA ASP A 312 -10.06 -19.06 -20.75
C ASP A 312 -10.15 -20.23 -21.75
N ILE A 313 -9.10 -20.45 -22.55
CA ILE A 313 -9.01 -21.63 -23.43
C ILE A 313 -9.08 -22.92 -22.62
N ARG A 314 -8.32 -23.00 -21.51
CA ARG A 314 -8.31 -24.18 -20.64
C ARG A 314 -9.68 -24.42 -20.02
N LEU A 315 -10.35 -23.39 -19.51
CA LEU A 315 -11.71 -23.46 -19.00
C LEU A 315 -12.70 -23.95 -20.07
N THR A 316 -12.63 -23.38 -21.27
CA THR A 316 -13.51 -23.77 -22.39
C THR A 316 -13.30 -25.23 -22.80
N GLN A 317 -12.06 -25.73 -22.75
CA GLN A 317 -11.75 -27.14 -23.01
C GLN A 317 -12.34 -28.05 -21.94
N GLU A 318 -12.19 -27.71 -20.67
CA GLU A 318 -12.75 -28.50 -19.56
C GLU A 318 -14.29 -28.51 -19.62
N VAL A 319 -14.93 -27.38 -19.91
CA VAL A 319 -16.39 -27.31 -20.12
C VAL A 319 -16.85 -28.20 -21.28
N ARG A 320 -16.11 -28.23 -22.40
CA ARG A 320 -16.43 -29.14 -23.52
C ARG A 320 -16.26 -30.61 -23.17
N LYS A 321 -15.27 -30.98 -22.35
CA LYS A 321 -15.10 -32.36 -21.89
C LYS A 321 -16.26 -32.78 -21.00
N LEU A 322 -16.67 -31.91 -20.07
CA LEU A 322 -17.82 -32.14 -19.20
C LEU A 322 -19.12 -32.29 -19.99
N LYS A 323 -19.29 -31.57 -21.11
CA LYS A 323 -20.50 -31.67 -21.95
C LYS A 323 -20.57 -32.95 -22.81
N LYS A 324 -19.49 -33.72 -22.92
CA LYS A 324 -19.45 -34.99 -23.70
C LYS A 324 -19.71 -36.23 -22.84
N HIS A 325 -19.79 -36.06 -21.53
CA HIS A 325 -20.18 -37.08 -20.57
C HIS A 325 -21.61 -36.82 -20.10
#